data_AF-A0A7S9LKR1-F1
#
_entry.id   AF-A0A7S9LKR1-F1
#
_cell.length_a   1.000
_cell.length_b   1.000
_cell.length_c   1.000
_cell.angle_alpha   90.00
_cell.angle_beta   90.00
_cell.angle_gamma   90.00
#
_symmetry.space_group_name_H-M   'P 1'
#
loop_
_entity.id
_entity.type
_entity.pdbx_description
1 polymer ?
#
loop_
_entity_poly.entity_id
_entity_poly.type
_entity_poly.pdbx_seq_one_letter_code
_entity_poly.pdbx_strand_id
1 'polypeptide(L)'
;MTLRPDRPSVPLLGTGDNLELSSLGGELLETFLTDPALKVGDWVTPHWRGCAADGEVLDMIQTFRIVSIEPQGVRFSIDNDRLQRLSGGYVFYSYHPGVDARPDNESLRVFFSIDRPAVEEQTLAVAQLREAHDLVIDLELISQDLTVAVPPYQAMTVGDTLIFEWVPYFAGDPQPPYSQSHSVTERDIGTVVGMTLPRQEVMHLFDGDHAELSYRIRYASGGDSESPVQRVDIVESGPPLSPLLPKPLIEGHDGSSDLDPRALIGGFTLLIDDYADLQLGDQLVVYLEGPDLSLRGFRADVSTVVSRQLQVRVEGSWYSDELIGKPLRVSYQVARLGAAWHSQVLEVMVRRPLYLPWPLIDTVIPESGDEANQGTVTPEQVRWGARVRVPLAAETNDGDIWMHWDGHASTGKVIVKQADPADPRLFHIPAAAIPANLGKRLNVYYSLHLPDQAPYESSAFDLKVADYATRRFPVIQGHRDELIDGKLSLSALQGDDAHFSLDVWPFMAPGQRLIIRAAGVAKVGGGELDHVMRNAQPVSDEEYYQGHVTAELPNVFLQRLELNRVLRVSVQVSFDDGESYKSFPHLEPQLIA
;
A
#
# COMPACT_ATOMS: atom_id res chain seq x y z
N MET A 1 4.12 -21.35 -66.82
CA MET A 1 4.56 -20.92 -65.48
C MET A 1 6.03 -21.22 -65.39
N THR A 2 6.88 -20.20 -65.40
CA THR A 2 8.30 -20.36 -65.07
C THR A 2 8.37 -20.73 -63.58
N LEU A 3 8.88 -21.92 -63.29
CA LEU A 3 9.19 -22.33 -61.92
C LEU A 3 10.27 -21.38 -61.40
N ARG A 4 10.05 -20.80 -60.21
CA ARG A 4 11.07 -19.97 -59.57
C ARG A 4 12.25 -20.83 -59.12
N PRO A 5 13.49 -20.33 -59.16
CA PRO A 5 14.65 -21.04 -58.64
C PRO A 5 14.49 -21.38 -57.15
N ASP A 6 15.02 -22.54 -56.74
CA ASP A 6 15.00 -22.98 -55.34
C ASP A 6 15.87 -22.07 -54.46
N ARG A 7 15.51 -21.99 -53.17
CA ARG A 7 16.26 -21.18 -52.19
C ARG A 7 17.72 -21.65 -52.08
N PRO A 8 18.69 -20.74 -51.83
CA PRO A 8 20.05 -21.16 -51.54
C PRO A 8 20.11 -22.13 -50.34
N SER A 9 21.13 -22.99 -50.33
CA SER A 9 21.44 -23.88 -49.22
C SER A 9 22.53 -23.28 -48.34
N VAL A 10 22.29 -23.27 -47.03
CA VAL A 10 23.25 -22.88 -45.99
C VAL A 10 23.43 -24.09 -45.06
N PRO A 11 24.43 -24.96 -45.30
CA PRO A 11 24.53 -26.25 -44.61
C PRO A 11 24.64 -26.16 -43.08
N LEU A 12 25.29 -25.11 -42.58
CA LEU A 12 25.49 -24.88 -41.14
C LEU A 12 24.26 -24.32 -40.41
N LEU A 13 23.17 -24.01 -41.12
CA LEU A 13 21.97 -23.45 -40.51
C LEU A 13 21.10 -24.49 -39.79
N GLY A 14 21.31 -25.78 -40.04
CA GLY A 14 20.57 -26.87 -39.37
C GLY A 14 19.04 -26.71 -39.49
N THR A 15 18.31 -27.01 -38.42
CA THR A 15 16.84 -26.88 -38.32
C THR A 15 16.37 -25.63 -37.56
N GLY A 16 17.29 -24.81 -37.03
CA GLY A 16 16.99 -23.78 -36.02
C GLY A 16 16.88 -22.35 -36.54
N ASP A 17 17.01 -22.10 -37.85
CA ASP A 17 17.01 -20.77 -38.48
C ASP A 17 17.89 -19.72 -37.74
N ASN A 18 18.97 -20.19 -37.09
CA ASN A 18 19.99 -19.40 -36.42
C ASN A 18 21.38 -19.97 -36.74
N LEU A 19 22.30 -19.11 -37.19
CA LEU A 19 23.68 -19.46 -37.47
C LEU A 19 24.54 -19.08 -36.26
N GLU A 20 25.14 -20.08 -35.61
CA GLU A 20 26.11 -19.88 -34.54
C GLU A 20 27.51 -19.63 -35.13
N LEU A 21 28.10 -18.45 -34.91
CA LEU A 21 29.42 -18.12 -35.46
C LEU A 21 30.54 -18.94 -34.83
N SER A 22 30.34 -19.44 -33.61
CA SER A 22 31.25 -20.38 -32.94
C SER A 22 31.45 -21.66 -33.77
N SER A 23 30.41 -22.13 -34.46
CA SER A 23 30.46 -23.33 -35.31
C SER A 23 31.38 -23.18 -36.53
N LEU A 24 31.64 -21.93 -36.95
CA LEU A 24 32.54 -21.63 -38.07
C LEU A 24 34.02 -21.69 -37.66
N GLY A 25 34.35 -21.63 -36.37
CA GLY A 25 35.75 -21.64 -35.92
C GLY A 25 36.61 -20.49 -36.47
N GLY A 26 35.99 -19.39 -36.89
CA GLY A 26 36.66 -18.24 -37.55
C GLY A 26 36.78 -18.34 -39.07
N GLU A 27 36.34 -19.45 -39.69
CA GLU A 27 36.35 -19.64 -41.14
C GLU A 27 35.18 -18.92 -41.83
N LEU A 28 35.27 -18.78 -43.15
CA LEU A 28 34.18 -18.26 -43.98
C LEU A 28 32.96 -19.21 -43.98
N LEU A 29 31.77 -18.65 -44.18
CA LEU A 29 30.56 -19.46 -44.37
C LEU A 29 30.44 -19.88 -45.83
N GLU A 30 30.40 -21.19 -46.07
CA GLU A 30 30.10 -21.74 -47.40
C GLU A 30 28.59 -21.93 -47.61
N THR A 31 28.09 -21.45 -48.74
CA THR A 31 26.69 -21.57 -49.16
C THR A 31 26.62 -22.06 -50.60
N PHE A 32 25.47 -22.60 -51.00
CA PHE A 32 25.30 -23.20 -52.33
C PHE A 32 24.02 -22.69 -53.01
N LEU A 33 24.14 -22.22 -54.25
CA LEU A 33 23.00 -21.87 -55.10
C LEU A 33 22.54 -23.15 -55.82
N THR A 34 21.31 -23.58 -55.57
CA THR A 34 20.86 -24.95 -55.86
C THR A 34 20.06 -25.09 -57.16
N ASP A 35 19.91 -24.03 -57.96
CA ASP A 35 19.14 -24.08 -59.21
C ASP A 35 19.81 -25.02 -60.24
N PRO A 36 19.15 -26.14 -60.63
CA PRO A 36 19.69 -27.08 -61.61
C PRO A 36 19.87 -26.48 -63.01
N ALA A 37 19.27 -25.33 -63.29
CA ALA A 37 19.39 -24.65 -64.58
C ALA A 37 20.72 -23.90 -64.75
N LEU A 38 21.44 -23.61 -63.66
CA LEU A 38 22.74 -22.92 -63.69
C LEU A 38 23.83 -23.78 -64.35
N LYS A 39 24.64 -23.17 -65.23
CA LYS A 39 25.72 -23.86 -65.95
C LYS A 39 27.05 -23.13 -65.83
N VAL A 40 28.14 -23.88 -65.99
CA VAL A 40 29.49 -23.30 -66.10
C VAL A 40 29.51 -22.33 -67.28
N GLY A 41 29.95 -21.11 -67.03
CA GLY A 41 29.99 -20.00 -67.98
C GLY A 41 28.84 -19.00 -67.84
N ASP A 42 27.77 -19.33 -67.11
CA ASP A 42 26.66 -18.41 -66.81
C ASP A 42 27.07 -17.37 -65.76
N TRP A 43 26.31 -16.29 -65.67
CA TRP A 43 26.42 -15.30 -64.60
C TRP A 43 25.35 -15.57 -63.55
N VAL A 44 25.64 -15.29 -62.28
CA VAL A 44 24.68 -15.36 -61.18
C VAL A 44 24.95 -14.26 -60.17
N THR A 45 23.90 -13.73 -59.56
CA THR A 45 23.95 -12.62 -58.60
C THR A 45 23.29 -13.04 -57.28
N PRO A 46 24.07 -13.54 -56.30
CA PRO A 46 23.63 -13.64 -54.91
C PRO A 46 23.15 -12.30 -54.35
N HIS A 47 22.03 -12.35 -53.65
CA HIS A 47 21.41 -11.26 -52.90
C HIS A 47 21.42 -11.62 -51.41
N TRP A 48 22.45 -11.18 -50.72
CA TRP A 48 22.53 -11.24 -49.27
C TRP A 48 22.10 -9.89 -48.70
N ARG A 49 21.03 -9.87 -47.91
CA ARG A 49 20.52 -8.67 -47.25
C ARG A 49 20.65 -8.82 -45.75
N GLY A 50 21.62 -8.14 -45.16
CA GLY A 50 21.96 -8.26 -43.74
C GLY A 50 21.56 -7.02 -42.96
N CYS A 51 21.04 -7.22 -41.76
CA CYS A 51 20.75 -6.15 -40.81
C CYS A 51 21.37 -6.52 -39.46
N ALA A 52 22.36 -5.74 -39.00
CA ALA A 52 23.02 -5.94 -37.72
C ALA A 52 22.09 -5.59 -36.55
N ALA A 53 22.49 -5.93 -35.32
CA ALA A 53 21.69 -5.70 -34.12
C ALA A 53 21.34 -4.21 -33.88
N ASP A 54 22.20 -3.29 -34.32
CA ASP A 54 22.00 -1.84 -34.24
C ASP A 54 21.27 -1.23 -35.46
N GLY A 55 20.88 -2.07 -36.41
CA GLY A 55 20.26 -1.66 -37.66
C GLY A 55 21.24 -1.31 -38.79
N GLU A 56 22.55 -1.52 -38.63
CA GLU A 56 23.51 -1.36 -39.74
C GLU A 56 23.15 -2.29 -40.91
N VAL A 57 23.09 -1.72 -42.11
CA VAL A 57 22.81 -2.47 -43.35
C VAL A 57 24.10 -3.09 -43.88
N LEU A 58 24.15 -4.42 -43.90
CA LEU A 58 25.29 -5.21 -44.37
C LEU A 58 24.87 -6.10 -45.55
N ASP A 59 24.51 -5.44 -46.65
CA ASP A 59 24.12 -6.10 -47.87
C ASP A 59 25.33 -6.54 -48.71
N MET A 60 25.18 -7.66 -49.40
CA MET A 60 26.12 -8.14 -50.41
C MET A 60 25.35 -8.63 -51.64
N ILE A 61 25.54 -7.87 -52.72
CA ILE A 61 24.99 -8.15 -54.04
C ILE A 61 26.18 -8.24 -54.97
N GLN A 62 26.58 -9.45 -55.34
CA GLN A 62 27.80 -9.67 -56.11
C GLN A 62 27.53 -10.56 -57.30
N THR A 63 27.62 -10.02 -58.50
CA THR A 63 27.51 -10.81 -59.73
C THR A 63 28.84 -11.48 -60.04
N PHE A 64 28.84 -12.79 -60.25
CA PHE A 64 30.02 -13.53 -60.67
C PHE A 64 29.69 -14.56 -61.74
N ARG A 65 30.74 -14.96 -62.48
CA ARG A 65 30.63 -15.97 -63.53
C ARG A 65 30.90 -17.35 -62.95
N ILE A 66 30.02 -18.31 -63.22
CA ILE A 66 30.13 -19.68 -62.72
C ILE A 66 31.31 -20.35 -63.40
N VAL A 67 32.33 -20.71 -62.62
CA VAL A 67 33.54 -21.40 -63.10
C VAL A 67 33.53 -22.90 -62.80
N SER A 68 32.76 -23.31 -61.80
CA SER A 68 32.57 -24.70 -61.38
C SER A 68 31.21 -24.86 -60.72
N ILE A 69 30.66 -26.09 -60.74
CA ILE A 69 29.44 -26.45 -60.03
C ILE A 69 29.74 -27.72 -59.24
N GLU A 70 29.47 -27.68 -57.94
CA GLU A 70 29.67 -28.78 -57.00
C GLU A 70 28.39 -29.62 -56.90
N PRO A 71 28.43 -30.86 -56.35
CA PRO A 71 27.23 -31.67 -56.16
C PRO A 71 26.10 -30.97 -55.38
N GLN A 72 26.46 -30.05 -54.49
CA GLN A 72 25.56 -29.25 -53.65
C GLN A 72 25.04 -27.99 -54.36
N GLY A 73 25.65 -27.56 -55.47
CA GLY A 73 25.28 -26.36 -56.22
C GLY A 73 26.47 -25.46 -56.57
N VAL A 74 26.19 -24.23 -56.96
CA VAL A 74 27.24 -23.21 -57.18
C VAL A 74 27.66 -22.66 -55.83
N ARG A 75 28.93 -22.80 -55.46
CA ARG A 75 29.45 -22.31 -54.18
C ARG A 75 29.51 -20.78 -54.13
N PHE A 76 29.08 -20.21 -53.00
CA PHE A 76 29.22 -18.80 -52.66
C PHE A 76 29.65 -18.64 -51.19
N SER A 77 30.70 -17.87 -50.95
CA SER A 77 31.33 -17.76 -49.63
C SER A 77 31.11 -16.38 -49.03
N ILE A 78 30.88 -16.34 -47.71
CA ILE A 78 30.71 -15.10 -46.95
C ILE A 78 31.82 -15.01 -45.89
N ASP A 79 32.58 -13.92 -45.93
CA ASP A 79 33.72 -13.70 -45.01
C ASP A 79 33.28 -13.65 -43.55
N ASN A 80 34.07 -14.27 -42.67
CA ASN A 80 33.79 -14.32 -41.23
C ASN A 80 33.67 -12.93 -40.62
N ASP A 81 34.55 -11.98 -40.98
CA ASP A 81 34.51 -10.59 -40.48
C ASP A 81 33.14 -9.92 -40.70
N ARG A 82 32.49 -10.19 -41.83
CA ARG A 82 31.14 -9.68 -42.11
C ARG A 82 30.08 -10.37 -41.26
N LEU A 83 30.22 -11.68 -41.04
CA LEU A 83 29.31 -12.45 -40.20
C LEU A 83 29.41 -12.00 -38.74
N GLN A 84 30.61 -11.74 -38.23
CA GLN A 84 30.85 -11.18 -36.90
C GLN A 84 30.12 -9.85 -36.69
N ARG A 85 30.17 -8.98 -37.71
CA ARG A 85 29.45 -7.68 -37.67
C ARG A 85 27.92 -7.84 -37.72
N LEU A 86 27.41 -8.98 -38.17
CA LEU A 86 25.99 -9.31 -38.18
C LEU A 86 25.52 -10.05 -36.91
N SER A 87 26.41 -10.29 -35.94
CA SER A 87 26.05 -10.91 -34.66
C SER A 87 24.87 -10.20 -33.98
N GLY A 88 23.88 -10.97 -33.54
CA GLY A 88 22.59 -10.51 -33.00
C GLY A 88 21.57 -10.04 -34.04
N GLY A 89 21.93 -10.02 -35.33
CA GLY A 89 21.14 -9.52 -36.45
C GLY A 89 20.33 -10.59 -37.19
N TYR A 90 19.89 -10.24 -38.41
CA TYR A 90 19.13 -11.11 -39.31
C TYR A 90 19.60 -10.99 -40.76
N VAL A 91 19.38 -12.06 -41.53
CA VAL A 91 19.74 -12.16 -42.95
C VAL A 91 18.56 -12.64 -43.78
N PHE A 92 18.34 -11.98 -44.92
CA PHE A 92 17.55 -12.52 -46.03
C PHE A 92 18.49 -12.87 -47.19
N TYR A 93 18.48 -14.13 -47.62
CA TYR A 93 19.40 -14.63 -48.65
C TYR A 93 18.67 -15.27 -49.84
N SER A 94 18.92 -14.77 -51.03
CA SER A 94 18.44 -15.27 -52.33
C SER A 94 19.53 -15.14 -53.39
N TYR A 95 19.25 -15.56 -54.63
CA TYR A 95 20.09 -15.27 -55.78
C TYR A 95 19.25 -15.10 -57.05
N HIS A 96 19.85 -14.48 -58.05
CA HIS A 96 19.25 -14.26 -59.36
C HIS A 96 20.16 -14.82 -60.48
N PRO A 97 19.68 -15.71 -61.36
CA PRO A 97 20.42 -16.15 -62.55
C PRO A 97 20.60 -14.99 -63.55
N GLY A 98 21.84 -14.70 -63.93
CA GLY A 98 22.21 -13.65 -64.87
C GLY A 98 22.73 -12.36 -64.22
N VAL A 99 22.97 -11.36 -65.08
CA VAL A 99 23.58 -10.06 -64.72
C VAL A 99 22.55 -9.00 -64.34
N ASP A 100 21.34 -9.08 -64.89
CA ASP A 100 20.27 -8.10 -64.69
C ASP A 100 19.23 -8.65 -63.72
N ALA A 101 19.24 -8.22 -62.46
CA ALA A 101 18.26 -8.64 -61.46
C ALA A 101 16.83 -8.32 -61.90
N ARG A 102 16.01 -9.36 -62.16
CA ARG A 102 14.57 -9.22 -62.40
C ARG A 102 13.75 -9.88 -61.28
N PRO A 103 12.75 -9.20 -60.69
CA PRO A 103 11.97 -9.75 -59.56
C PRO A 103 11.22 -11.05 -59.87
N ASP A 104 10.90 -11.31 -61.14
CA ASP A 104 10.18 -12.50 -61.59
C ASP A 104 11.06 -13.75 -61.74
N ASN A 105 12.38 -13.60 -61.59
CA ASN A 105 13.38 -14.67 -61.75
C ASN A 105 14.33 -14.81 -60.54
N GLU A 106 14.05 -14.12 -59.43
CA GLU A 106 14.78 -14.29 -58.17
C GLU A 106 14.38 -15.63 -57.50
N SER A 107 15.34 -16.30 -56.87
CA SER A 107 15.10 -17.52 -56.10
C SER A 107 14.16 -17.28 -54.93
N LEU A 108 13.63 -18.37 -54.36
CA LEU A 108 13.08 -18.31 -53.00
C LEU A 108 14.16 -17.82 -52.01
N ARG A 109 13.72 -17.20 -50.91
CA ARG A 109 14.61 -16.67 -49.87
C ARG A 109 14.76 -17.65 -48.71
N VAL A 110 15.96 -17.68 -48.15
CA VAL A 110 16.21 -18.17 -46.79
C VAL A 110 16.21 -16.96 -45.86
N PHE A 111 15.59 -17.10 -44.70
CA PHE A 111 15.66 -16.13 -43.61
C PHE A 111 16.25 -16.81 -42.38
N PHE A 112 17.21 -16.16 -41.72
CA PHE A 112 17.79 -16.66 -40.48
C PHE A 112 18.41 -15.55 -39.65
N SER A 113 18.68 -15.86 -38.39
CA SER A 113 19.41 -15.01 -37.45
C SER A 113 20.87 -15.44 -37.28
N ILE A 114 21.74 -14.56 -36.78
CA ILE A 114 23.16 -14.85 -36.53
C ILE A 114 23.46 -14.54 -35.07
N ASP A 115 23.97 -15.52 -34.31
CA ASP A 115 24.27 -15.41 -32.87
C ASP A 115 23.16 -14.70 -32.07
N ARG A 116 21.90 -14.83 -32.53
CA ARG A 116 20.76 -14.27 -31.84
C ARG A 116 20.20 -15.40 -31.00
N PRO A 117 20.05 -15.21 -29.67
CA PRO A 117 19.30 -16.15 -28.87
C PRO A 117 17.95 -16.35 -29.54
N ALA A 118 17.54 -17.60 -29.74
CA ALA A 118 16.15 -17.88 -30.07
C ALA A 118 15.31 -17.07 -29.09
N VAL A 119 14.31 -16.33 -29.60
CA VAL A 119 13.24 -15.91 -28.72
C VAL A 119 12.65 -17.23 -28.26
N GLU A 120 13.02 -17.69 -27.06
CA GLU A 120 12.51 -18.95 -26.52
C GLU A 120 11.00 -18.93 -26.74
N GLU A 121 10.49 -19.95 -27.43
CA GLU A 121 9.06 -20.14 -27.55
C GLU A 121 8.48 -19.93 -26.16
N GLN A 122 7.52 -19.02 -26.00
CA GLN A 122 6.95 -18.78 -24.68
C GLN A 122 6.20 -20.05 -24.24
N THR A 123 6.89 -20.94 -23.55
CA THR A 123 6.33 -22.16 -22.98
C THR A 123 5.53 -21.82 -21.73
N LEU A 124 4.77 -22.81 -21.25
CA LEU A 124 4.28 -22.79 -19.87
C LEU A 124 5.46 -22.67 -18.89
N ALA A 125 5.17 -22.17 -17.70
CA ALA A 125 6.12 -22.14 -16.59
C ALA A 125 6.56 -23.56 -16.22
N VAL A 126 7.75 -23.71 -15.64
CA VAL A 126 8.12 -24.95 -14.94
C VAL A 126 7.38 -25.04 -13.61
N ALA A 127 7.07 -26.25 -13.16
CA ALA A 127 6.70 -26.46 -11.76
C ALA A 127 7.94 -26.24 -10.88
N GLN A 128 7.74 -25.60 -9.72
CA GLN A 128 8.79 -25.34 -8.75
C GLN A 128 8.62 -26.25 -7.55
N LEU A 129 9.73 -26.68 -6.94
CA LEU A 129 9.74 -27.51 -5.76
C LEU A 129 10.34 -26.71 -4.60
N ARG A 130 9.52 -26.36 -3.60
CA ARG A 130 9.90 -25.46 -2.51
C ARG A 130 11.15 -25.93 -1.76
N GLU A 131 11.31 -27.23 -1.61
CA GLU A 131 12.41 -27.82 -0.85
C GLU A 131 13.70 -27.99 -1.66
N ALA A 132 13.69 -27.66 -2.96
CA ALA A 132 14.88 -27.72 -3.82
C ALA A 132 15.58 -26.36 -3.92
N HIS A 133 16.91 -26.39 -3.99
CA HIS A 133 17.73 -25.22 -4.32
C HIS A 133 18.78 -25.61 -5.37
N ASP A 134 18.93 -24.78 -6.40
CA ASP A 134 19.79 -25.05 -7.56
C ASP A 134 19.46 -26.39 -8.24
N LEU A 135 18.16 -26.71 -8.27
CA LEU A 135 17.62 -27.99 -8.75
C LEU A 135 18.13 -29.22 -8.00
N VAL A 136 18.55 -29.05 -6.74
CA VAL A 136 18.98 -30.14 -5.87
C VAL A 136 18.06 -30.26 -4.66
N ILE A 137 17.66 -31.49 -4.33
CA ILE A 137 17.05 -31.82 -3.04
C ILE A 137 18.12 -32.44 -2.14
N ASP A 138 18.31 -31.84 -0.97
CA ASP A 138 19.06 -32.44 0.12
C ASP A 138 18.11 -33.22 1.04
N LEU A 139 18.26 -34.54 1.07
CA LEU A 139 17.39 -35.46 1.81
C LEU A 139 17.47 -35.26 3.34
N GLU A 140 18.59 -34.78 3.89
CA GLU A 140 18.72 -34.49 5.33
C GLU A 140 17.83 -33.32 5.76
N LEU A 141 17.49 -32.40 4.85
CA LEU A 141 16.64 -31.24 5.12
C LEU A 141 15.14 -31.56 5.03
N ILE A 142 14.76 -32.74 4.52
CA ILE A 142 13.36 -33.12 4.30
C ILE A 142 12.73 -33.74 5.56
N SER A 143 11.99 -32.92 6.31
CA SER A 143 11.27 -33.34 7.53
C SER A 143 9.77 -33.60 7.33
N GLN A 144 9.17 -33.14 6.23
CA GLN A 144 7.74 -33.17 5.97
C GLN A 144 7.45 -33.39 4.47
N ASP A 145 6.16 -33.45 4.10
CA ASP A 145 5.77 -33.48 2.69
C ASP A 145 6.24 -32.22 1.95
N LEU A 146 6.60 -32.39 0.69
CA LEU A 146 7.15 -31.35 -0.15
C LEU A 146 6.04 -30.57 -0.85
N THR A 147 6.35 -29.32 -1.23
CA THR A 147 5.40 -28.43 -1.90
C THR A 147 5.80 -28.22 -3.36
N VAL A 148 4.97 -28.71 -4.27
CA VAL A 148 5.04 -28.42 -5.71
C VAL A 148 4.21 -27.17 -5.98
N ALA A 149 4.84 -26.11 -6.47
CA ALA A 149 4.19 -24.87 -6.84
C ALA A 149 4.06 -24.76 -8.36
N VAL A 150 2.84 -24.59 -8.85
CA VAL A 150 2.53 -24.36 -10.27
C VAL A 150 2.15 -22.90 -10.46
N PRO A 151 2.98 -22.08 -11.14
CA PRO A 151 2.66 -20.68 -11.42
C PRO A 151 1.38 -20.50 -12.24
N PRO A 152 0.68 -19.36 -12.11
CA PRO A 152 -0.54 -19.10 -12.87
C PRO A 152 -0.25 -19.04 -14.39
N TYR A 153 -1.18 -19.57 -15.18
CA TYR A 153 -1.14 -19.51 -16.65
C TYR A 153 -2.24 -18.58 -17.19
N GLN A 154 -1.99 -17.99 -18.36
CA GLN A 154 -2.83 -16.92 -18.90
C GLN A 154 -4.29 -17.33 -19.19
N ALA A 155 -4.52 -18.60 -19.52
CA ALA A 155 -5.84 -19.15 -19.81
C ALA A 155 -6.55 -19.77 -18.58
N MET A 156 -6.00 -19.57 -17.38
CA MET A 156 -6.49 -20.22 -16.15
C MET A 156 -7.96 -19.94 -15.90
N THR A 157 -8.76 -21.00 -15.90
CA THR A 157 -10.23 -20.92 -15.80
C THR A 157 -10.74 -21.97 -14.82
N VAL A 158 -11.83 -21.64 -14.12
CA VAL A 158 -12.50 -22.57 -13.21
C VAL A 158 -12.90 -23.85 -13.95
N GLY A 159 -12.55 -25.00 -13.38
CA GLY A 159 -12.81 -26.32 -13.96
C GLY A 159 -11.65 -26.90 -14.77
N ASP A 160 -10.60 -26.12 -15.07
CA ASP A 160 -9.35 -26.69 -15.57
C ASP A 160 -8.79 -27.69 -14.55
N THR A 161 -8.06 -28.71 -15.02
CA THR A 161 -7.40 -29.69 -14.14
C THR A 161 -5.90 -29.63 -14.33
N LEU A 162 -5.18 -29.23 -13.29
CA LEU A 162 -3.73 -29.31 -13.19
C LEU A 162 -3.34 -30.71 -12.72
N ILE A 163 -2.37 -31.32 -13.38
CA ILE A 163 -1.85 -32.65 -13.03
C ILE A 163 -0.33 -32.55 -13.05
N PHE A 164 0.32 -32.58 -11.90
CA PHE A 164 1.77 -32.70 -11.87
C PHE A 164 2.19 -34.17 -11.88
N GLU A 165 3.34 -34.45 -12.45
CA GLU A 165 3.99 -35.75 -12.49
C GLU A 165 5.42 -35.62 -11.93
N TRP A 166 5.76 -36.54 -11.04
CA TRP A 166 7.09 -36.72 -10.46
C TRP A 166 7.59 -38.11 -10.88
N VAL A 167 8.63 -38.14 -11.71
CA VAL A 167 9.24 -39.38 -12.23
C VAL A 167 10.61 -39.57 -11.58
N PRO A 168 10.76 -40.44 -10.58
CA PRO A 168 12.07 -40.74 -10.02
C PRO A 168 12.88 -41.61 -10.98
N TYR A 169 14.20 -41.46 -10.98
CA TYR A 169 15.14 -42.31 -11.71
C TYR A 169 16.10 -42.97 -10.74
N PHE A 170 16.15 -44.29 -10.76
CA PHE A 170 17.07 -45.09 -9.95
C PHE A 170 18.18 -45.63 -10.84
N ALA A 171 19.44 -45.27 -10.56
CA ALA A 171 20.58 -45.67 -11.40
C ALA A 171 20.39 -45.39 -12.91
N GLY A 172 19.63 -44.36 -13.26
CA GLY A 172 19.31 -43.97 -14.64
C GLY A 172 18.07 -44.62 -15.24
N ASP A 173 17.41 -45.55 -14.54
CA ASP A 173 16.16 -46.17 -14.99
C ASP A 173 14.92 -45.47 -14.38
N PRO A 174 13.95 -45.04 -15.20
CA PRO A 174 12.74 -44.37 -14.72
C PRO A 174 11.87 -45.32 -13.90
N GLN A 175 11.39 -44.81 -12.77
CA GLN A 175 10.44 -45.48 -11.88
C GLN A 175 9.00 -45.05 -12.19
N PRO A 176 7.99 -45.78 -11.70
CA PRO A 176 6.60 -45.38 -11.88
C PRO A 176 6.35 -43.94 -11.39
N PRO A 177 5.69 -43.09 -12.19
CA PRO A 177 5.43 -41.71 -11.79
C PRO A 177 4.47 -41.62 -10.61
N TYR A 178 4.74 -40.69 -9.70
CA TYR A 178 3.73 -40.17 -8.80
C TYR A 178 3.01 -39.00 -9.49
N SER A 179 1.68 -38.97 -9.40
CA SER A 179 0.88 -37.88 -9.96
C SER A 179 -0.19 -37.43 -8.98
N GLN A 180 -0.39 -36.12 -8.87
CA GLN A 180 -1.52 -35.54 -8.15
C GLN A 180 -2.26 -34.58 -9.07
N SER A 181 -3.58 -34.51 -8.94
CA SER A 181 -4.43 -33.59 -9.69
C SER A 181 -5.11 -32.55 -8.80
N HIS A 182 -5.21 -31.31 -9.28
CA HIS A 182 -5.96 -30.21 -8.67
C HIS A 182 -6.96 -29.64 -9.67
N SER A 183 -8.22 -29.49 -9.25
CA SER A 183 -9.23 -28.81 -10.06
C SER A 183 -9.23 -27.32 -9.73
N VAL A 184 -9.02 -26.49 -10.74
CA VAL A 184 -8.95 -25.02 -10.61
C VAL A 184 -10.30 -24.47 -10.13
N THR A 185 -10.27 -23.73 -9.03
CA THR A 185 -11.40 -23.06 -8.40
C THR A 185 -11.32 -21.54 -8.60
N GLU A 186 -12.37 -20.81 -8.21
CA GLU A 186 -12.35 -19.33 -8.26
C GLU A 186 -11.21 -18.70 -7.46
N ARG A 187 -10.76 -19.36 -6.37
CA ARG A 187 -9.66 -18.88 -5.52
C ARG A 187 -8.30 -19.04 -6.18
N ASP A 188 -8.18 -19.95 -7.14
CA ASP A 188 -6.91 -20.26 -7.80
C ASP A 188 -6.60 -19.27 -8.93
N ILE A 189 -7.63 -18.61 -9.49
CA ILE A 189 -7.50 -17.73 -10.66
C ILE A 189 -6.44 -16.65 -10.44
N GLY A 190 -5.40 -16.66 -11.28
CA GLY A 190 -4.30 -15.69 -11.23
C GLY A 190 -3.35 -15.89 -10.04
N THR A 191 -3.44 -17.01 -9.33
CA THR A 191 -2.59 -17.34 -8.18
C THR A 191 -1.76 -18.59 -8.43
N VAL A 192 -0.74 -18.79 -7.59
CA VAL A 192 0.09 -20.00 -7.63
C VAL A 192 -0.67 -21.15 -6.97
N VAL A 193 -0.77 -22.28 -7.65
CA VAL A 193 -1.40 -23.50 -7.10
C VAL A 193 -0.34 -24.34 -6.40
N GLY A 194 -0.52 -24.57 -5.09
CA GLY A 194 0.31 -25.45 -4.29
C GLY A 194 -0.26 -26.86 -4.25
N MET A 195 0.55 -27.85 -4.58
CA MET A 195 0.23 -29.28 -4.56
C MET A 195 1.25 -30.02 -3.69
N THR A 196 0.85 -31.17 -3.14
CA THR A 196 1.64 -31.91 -2.16
C THR A 196 2.35 -33.08 -2.83
N LEU A 197 3.68 -33.11 -2.72
CA LEU A 197 4.47 -34.29 -3.04
C LEU A 197 4.77 -35.04 -1.71
N PRO A 198 4.18 -36.22 -1.47
CA PRO A 198 4.36 -36.93 -0.21
C PRO A 198 5.84 -37.26 0.01
N ARG A 199 6.32 -37.06 1.24
CA ARG A 199 7.72 -37.26 1.62
C ARG A 199 8.26 -38.63 1.21
N GLN A 200 7.43 -39.68 1.30
CA GLN A 200 7.79 -41.05 0.95
C GLN A 200 8.19 -41.24 -0.52
N GLU A 201 7.71 -40.38 -1.44
CA GLU A 201 8.02 -40.42 -2.87
C GLU A 201 9.42 -39.87 -3.18
N VAL A 202 10.10 -39.31 -2.18
CA VAL A 202 11.45 -38.74 -2.29
C VAL A 202 12.43 -39.49 -1.41
N MET A 203 12.04 -39.88 -0.19
CA MET A 203 12.93 -40.49 0.81
C MET A 203 13.45 -41.89 0.46
N HIS A 204 13.01 -42.49 -0.64
CA HIS A 204 13.52 -43.77 -1.14
C HIS A 204 14.65 -43.61 -2.17
N LEU A 205 14.97 -42.36 -2.55
CA LEU A 205 16.06 -42.01 -3.46
C LEU A 205 17.38 -41.89 -2.72
N PHE A 206 18.49 -42.00 -3.45
CA PHE A 206 19.84 -41.96 -2.90
C PHE A 206 20.72 -40.91 -3.61
N ASP A 207 21.90 -40.64 -3.04
CA ASP A 207 22.88 -39.75 -3.64
C ASP A 207 23.23 -40.19 -5.08
N GLY A 208 23.09 -39.26 -6.02
CA GLY A 208 23.31 -39.49 -7.45
C GLY A 208 22.06 -39.94 -8.24
N ASP A 209 20.94 -40.21 -7.57
CA ASP A 209 19.63 -40.33 -8.23
C ASP A 209 19.12 -38.94 -8.66
N HIS A 210 18.08 -38.92 -9.48
CA HIS A 210 17.39 -37.70 -9.88
C HIS A 210 15.91 -37.97 -10.11
N ALA A 211 15.13 -36.90 -10.28
CA ALA A 211 13.76 -36.98 -10.69
C ALA A 211 13.43 -35.93 -11.73
N GLU A 212 12.39 -36.21 -12.51
CA GLU A 212 11.81 -35.27 -13.47
C GLU A 212 10.46 -34.79 -12.95
N LEU A 213 10.28 -33.46 -12.91
CA LEU A 213 9.06 -32.79 -12.48
C LEU A 213 8.45 -32.03 -13.66
N SER A 214 7.19 -32.30 -13.96
CA SER A 214 6.41 -31.59 -14.98
C SER A 214 4.95 -31.52 -14.60
N TYR A 215 4.15 -30.73 -15.32
CA TYR A 215 2.71 -30.74 -15.18
C TYR A 215 1.98 -30.61 -16.52
N ARG A 216 0.73 -31.07 -16.53
CA ARG A 216 -0.22 -30.92 -17.63
C ARG A 216 -1.44 -30.14 -17.17
N ILE A 217 -1.94 -29.28 -18.04
CA ILE A 217 -3.23 -28.61 -17.91
C ILE A 217 -4.22 -29.34 -18.82
N ARG A 218 -5.33 -29.83 -18.27
CA ARG A 218 -6.51 -30.25 -19.05
C ARG A 218 -7.54 -29.13 -18.98
N TYR A 219 -7.85 -28.50 -20.12
CA TYR A 219 -8.75 -27.35 -20.12
C TYR A 219 -10.21 -27.77 -20.00
N ALA A 220 -11.00 -26.99 -19.26
CA ALA A 220 -12.45 -27.19 -19.17
C ALA A 220 -13.14 -27.09 -20.54
N SER A 221 -12.59 -26.30 -21.46
CA SER A 221 -13.05 -26.16 -22.85
C SER A 221 -12.66 -27.33 -23.76
N GLY A 222 -11.81 -28.23 -23.29
CA GLY A 222 -11.19 -29.31 -24.06
C GLY A 222 -9.79 -28.97 -24.59
N GLY A 223 -8.98 -30.01 -24.79
CA GLY A 223 -7.56 -29.90 -25.13
C GLY A 223 -6.64 -29.92 -23.90
N ASP A 224 -5.34 -30.14 -24.15
CA ASP A 224 -4.31 -30.23 -23.11
C ASP A 224 -3.10 -29.33 -23.46
N SER A 225 -2.32 -28.94 -22.45
CA SER A 225 -0.99 -28.34 -22.62
C SER A 225 -0.03 -28.89 -21.57
N GLU A 226 1.25 -28.96 -21.90
CA GLU A 226 2.29 -29.53 -21.02
C GLU A 226 3.36 -28.50 -20.71
N SER A 227 3.83 -28.52 -19.47
CA SER A 227 4.98 -27.73 -19.05
C SER A 227 6.27 -28.34 -19.60
N PRO A 228 7.36 -27.56 -19.66
CA PRO A 228 8.69 -28.14 -19.74
C PRO A 228 8.95 -29.11 -18.57
N VAL A 229 9.83 -30.08 -18.79
CA VAL A 229 10.26 -31.05 -17.79
C VAL A 229 11.48 -30.50 -17.06
N GLN A 230 11.40 -30.43 -15.73
CA GLN A 230 12.46 -29.94 -14.86
C GLN A 230 13.15 -31.12 -14.18
N ARG A 231 14.45 -31.30 -14.46
CA ARG A 231 15.28 -32.27 -13.74
C ARG A 231 15.65 -31.70 -12.37
N VAL A 232 15.55 -32.54 -11.34
CA VAL A 232 15.94 -32.26 -9.96
C VAL A 232 16.87 -33.38 -9.49
N ASP A 233 18.09 -33.05 -9.11
CA ASP A 233 19.08 -34.01 -8.62
C ASP A 233 18.90 -34.26 -7.11
N ILE A 234 19.26 -35.47 -6.66
CA ILE A 234 19.12 -35.89 -5.26
C ILE A 234 20.50 -36.07 -4.63
N VAL A 235 20.68 -35.49 -3.44
CA VAL A 235 21.86 -35.71 -2.60
C VAL A 235 21.44 -36.15 -1.21
N GLU A 236 22.26 -37.00 -0.57
CA GLU A 236 21.99 -37.45 0.80
C GLU A 236 22.23 -36.32 1.81
N SER A 237 23.33 -35.58 1.64
CA SER A 237 23.70 -34.40 2.43
C SER A 237 24.78 -33.63 1.67
N GLY A 238 24.65 -32.31 1.52
CA GLY A 238 25.68 -31.53 0.85
C GLY A 238 25.53 -30.02 1.02
N PRO A 239 26.64 -29.25 0.92
CA PRO A 239 26.51 -27.81 0.82
C PRO A 239 25.76 -27.47 -0.48
N PRO A 240 24.94 -26.40 -0.49
CA PRO A 240 24.26 -25.99 -1.71
C PRO A 240 25.28 -25.64 -2.80
N LEU A 241 24.99 -26.04 -4.04
CA LEU A 241 25.87 -25.83 -5.19
C LEU A 241 26.10 -24.35 -5.50
N SER A 242 25.12 -23.51 -5.15
CA SER A 242 25.17 -22.06 -5.26
C SER A 242 24.70 -21.41 -3.94
N PRO A 243 25.06 -20.14 -3.66
CA PRO A 243 24.53 -19.45 -2.50
C PRO A 243 23.03 -19.14 -2.66
N LEU A 244 22.27 -19.23 -1.56
CA LEU A 244 20.87 -18.78 -1.51
C LEU A 244 20.76 -17.30 -1.91
N LEU A 245 19.66 -16.95 -2.57
CA LEU A 245 19.31 -15.56 -2.86
C LEU A 245 19.07 -14.77 -1.54
N PRO A 246 19.23 -13.43 -1.54
CA PRO A 246 18.92 -12.61 -0.37
C PRO A 246 17.48 -12.83 0.13
N LYS A 247 17.25 -12.67 1.43
CA LYS A 247 15.89 -12.71 1.99
C LYS A 247 15.03 -11.56 1.42
N PRO A 248 13.71 -11.76 1.25
CA PRO A 248 12.83 -10.64 0.90
C PRO A 248 12.76 -9.61 2.05
N LEU A 249 12.31 -8.40 1.73
CA LEU A 249 12.06 -7.32 2.68
C LEU A 249 10.58 -6.92 2.65
N ILE A 250 10.05 -6.48 3.79
CA ILE A 250 8.72 -5.84 3.82
C ILE A 250 8.95 -4.35 3.62
N GLU A 251 8.23 -3.72 2.69
CA GLU A 251 8.35 -2.29 2.45
C GLU A 251 8.13 -1.49 3.76
N GLY A 252 9.10 -0.63 4.11
CA GLY A 252 9.08 0.13 5.37
C GLY A 252 9.50 -0.66 6.61
N HIS A 253 10.01 -1.89 6.47
CA HIS A 253 10.47 -2.72 7.59
C HIS A 253 11.70 -3.57 7.20
N ASP A 254 12.84 -3.31 7.86
CA ASP A 254 14.13 -3.94 7.53
C ASP A 254 14.30 -5.37 8.10
N GLY A 255 13.32 -5.86 8.86
CA GLY A 255 13.34 -7.18 9.48
C GLY A 255 14.22 -7.27 10.73
N SER A 256 14.67 -6.14 11.30
CA SER A 256 15.49 -6.10 12.51
C SER A 256 14.67 -6.06 13.82
N SER A 257 13.41 -5.65 13.74
CA SER A 257 12.48 -5.53 14.87
C SER A 257 11.24 -6.41 14.70
N ASP A 258 10.47 -6.57 15.77
CA ASP A 258 9.16 -7.21 15.71
C ASP A 258 8.17 -6.35 14.88
N LEU A 259 7.35 -7.01 14.07
CA LEU A 259 6.40 -6.38 13.17
C LEU A 259 5.11 -6.00 13.90
N ASP A 260 4.67 -4.74 13.75
CA ASP A 260 3.35 -4.29 14.19
C ASP A 260 2.25 -4.95 13.32
N PRO A 261 1.28 -5.69 13.91
CA PRO A 261 0.19 -6.29 13.15
C PRO A 261 -0.60 -5.29 12.31
N ARG A 262 -0.66 -4.01 12.69
CA ARG A 262 -1.34 -2.97 11.90
C ARG A 262 -0.73 -2.78 10.50
N ALA A 263 0.56 -3.08 10.32
CA ALA A 263 1.23 -3.04 9.02
C ALA A 263 0.74 -4.13 8.05
N LEU A 264 0.09 -5.19 8.57
CA LEU A 264 -0.39 -6.32 7.79
C LEU A 264 -1.88 -6.20 7.41
N ILE A 265 -2.70 -5.55 8.25
CA ILE A 265 -4.18 -5.48 8.09
C ILE A 265 -4.59 -4.91 6.74
N GLY A 266 -3.89 -3.88 6.27
CA GLY A 266 -4.15 -3.24 4.97
C GLY A 266 -3.52 -3.94 3.77
N GLY A 267 -2.79 -5.05 4.00
CA GLY A 267 -1.87 -5.65 3.04
C GLY A 267 -0.54 -4.91 2.98
N PHE A 268 0.52 -5.62 2.57
CA PHE A 268 1.89 -5.11 2.53
C PHE A 268 2.59 -5.48 1.22
N THR A 269 3.68 -4.78 0.91
CA THR A 269 4.50 -5.04 -0.27
C THR A 269 5.77 -5.75 0.14
N LEU A 270 6.09 -6.85 -0.53
CA LEU A 270 7.38 -7.51 -0.43
C LEU A 270 8.30 -6.95 -1.51
N LEU A 271 9.51 -6.56 -1.11
CA LEU A 271 10.60 -6.12 -1.96
C LEU A 271 11.61 -7.26 -2.07
N ILE A 272 11.97 -7.60 -3.29
CA ILE A 272 12.95 -8.63 -3.60
C ILE A 272 14.11 -7.95 -4.31
N ASP A 273 15.32 -8.15 -3.78
CA ASP A 273 16.54 -7.63 -4.40
C ASP A 273 16.69 -8.22 -5.81
N ASP A 274 17.21 -7.41 -6.72
CA ASP A 274 17.56 -7.90 -8.04
C ASP A 274 18.72 -8.89 -7.95
N TYR A 275 18.77 -9.83 -8.89
CA TYR A 275 19.88 -10.77 -9.01
C TYR A 275 20.53 -10.64 -10.38
N ALA A 276 21.79 -11.06 -10.46
CA ALA A 276 22.64 -10.82 -11.61
C ALA A 276 22.08 -11.43 -12.91
N ASP A 277 21.33 -12.54 -12.79
CA ASP A 277 20.84 -13.35 -13.90
C ASP A 277 19.32 -13.25 -14.12
N LEU A 278 18.71 -12.12 -13.75
CA LEU A 278 17.31 -11.84 -14.03
C LEU A 278 17.06 -11.77 -15.55
N GLN A 279 16.21 -12.67 -16.04
CA GLN A 279 15.87 -12.82 -17.44
C GLN A 279 14.35 -12.69 -17.69
N LEU A 280 14.02 -12.41 -18.95
CA LEU A 280 12.62 -12.39 -19.38
C LEU A 280 12.04 -13.79 -19.22
N GLY A 281 10.89 -13.88 -18.55
CA GLY A 281 10.16 -15.13 -18.39
C GLY A 281 10.48 -15.92 -17.12
N ASP A 282 11.45 -15.47 -16.31
CA ASP A 282 11.71 -16.03 -14.98
C ASP A 282 10.45 -16.03 -14.13
N GLN A 283 10.19 -17.14 -13.44
CA GLN A 283 8.99 -17.34 -12.65
C GLN A 283 9.34 -17.16 -11.19
N LEU A 284 8.75 -16.16 -10.54
CA LEU A 284 8.94 -15.93 -9.11
C LEU A 284 7.75 -16.49 -8.34
N VAL A 285 8.03 -17.32 -7.32
CA VAL A 285 7.04 -17.81 -6.36
C VAL A 285 7.46 -17.40 -4.95
N VAL A 286 6.62 -16.63 -4.26
CA VAL A 286 6.74 -16.28 -2.85
C VAL A 286 5.97 -17.28 -1.99
N TYR A 287 6.62 -17.74 -0.95
CA TYR A 287 6.09 -18.58 0.12
C TYR A 287 5.87 -17.73 1.36
N LEU A 288 4.61 -17.51 1.71
CA LEU A 288 4.18 -16.80 2.91
C LEU A 288 3.64 -17.81 3.92
N GLU A 289 4.41 -18.05 4.98
CA GLU A 289 4.02 -18.97 6.05
C GLU A 289 3.38 -18.18 7.20
N GLY A 290 2.08 -18.37 7.36
CA GLY A 290 1.30 -17.86 8.49
C GLY A 290 0.59 -19.01 9.22
N PRO A 291 -0.70 -18.87 9.59
CA PRO A 291 -1.51 -20.00 10.04
C PRO A 291 -1.60 -21.11 8.98
N ASP A 292 -1.72 -20.69 7.72
CA ASP A 292 -1.65 -21.53 6.53
C ASP A 292 -0.53 -21.04 5.59
N LEU A 293 -0.04 -21.94 4.73
CA LEU A 293 0.89 -21.57 3.65
C LEU A 293 0.12 -20.87 2.53
N SER A 294 0.57 -19.67 2.15
CA SER A 294 0.06 -18.95 0.99
C SER A 294 1.15 -18.77 -0.06
N LEU A 295 0.79 -19.03 -1.32
CA LEU A 295 1.69 -18.89 -2.46
C LEU A 295 1.26 -17.69 -3.32
N ARG A 296 2.24 -16.91 -3.76
CA ARG A 296 2.05 -15.78 -4.67
C ARG A 296 3.14 -15.84 -5.72
N GLY A 297 2.89 -15.32 -6.91
CA GLY A 297 3.93 -15.34 -7.93
C GLY A 297 3.57 -14.53 -9.15
N PHE A 298 4.60 -14.20 -9.91
CA PHE A 298 4.48 -13.53 -11.19
C PHE A 298 5.60 -13.98 -12.12
N ARG A 299 5.39 -13.72 -13.41
CA ARG A 299 6.39 -13.95 -14.45
C ARG A 299 7.10 -12.63 -14.75
N ALA A 300 8.42 -12.63 -14.70
CA ALA A 300 9.23 -11.48 -15.09
C ALA A 300 8.97 -11.11 -16.55
N ASP A 301 8.54 -9.88 -16.77
CA ASP A 301 8.31 -9.31 -18.09
C ASP A 301 9.37 -8.26 -18.45
N VAL A 302 9.22 -7.61 -19.60
CA VAL A 302 10.16 -6.56 -20.04
C VAL A 302 10.24 -5.41 -19.02
N SER A 303 9.12 -5.08 -18.36
CA SER A 303 9.11 -4.01 -17.35
C SER A 303 9.91 -4.40 -16.11
N THR A 304 9.81 -5.66 -15.68
CA THR A 304 10.57 -6.22 -14.55
C THR A 304 12.07 -6.21 -14.85
N VAL A 305 12.46 -6.72 -16.03
CA VAL A 305 13.87 -6.84 -16.41
C VAL A 305 14.54 -5.47 -16.60
N VAL A 306 13.85 -4.51 -17.24
CA VAL A 306 14.41 -3.17 -17.49
C VAL A 306 14.46 -2.33 -16.21
N SER A 307 13.41 -2.37 -15.39
CA SER A 307 13.37 -1.60 -14.14
C SER A 307 14.21 -2.22 -13.03
N ARG A 308 14.48 -3.53 -13.12
CA ARG A 308 15.09 -4.36 -12.05
C ARG A 308 14.32 -4.27 -10.73
N GLN A 309 13.01 -4.01 -10.78
CA GLN A 309 12.13 -3.97 -9.61
C GLN A 309 11.34 -5.27 -9.52
N LEU A 310 11.60 -6.07 -8.47
CA LEU A 310 10.80 -7.24 -8.13
C LEU A 310 10.00 -6.93 -6.87
N GLN A 311 8.68 -6.82 -7.03
CA GLN A 311 7.77 -6.51 -5.93
C GLN A 311 6.55 -7.41 -5.98
N VAL A 312 6.10 -7.87 -4.81
CA VAL A 312 4.91 -8.70 -4.67
C VAL A 312 3.97 -8.07 -3.66
N ARG A 313 2.75 -7.75 -4.08
CA ARG A 313 1.71 -7.24 -3.20
C ARG A 313 1.01 -8.40 -2.49
N VAL A 314 0.93 -8.31 -1.17
CA VAL A 314 0.13 -9.20 -0.32
C VAL A 314 -1.12 -8.45 0.12
N GLU A 315 -2.29 -8.99 -0.22
CA GLU A 315 -3.58 -8.39 0.11
C GLU A 315 -3.88 -8.48 1.62
N GLY A 316 -4.61 -7.50 2.16
CA GLY A 316 -4.97 -7.47 3.58
C GLY A 316 -5.83 -8.64 4.04
N SER A 317 -6.56 -9.29 3.11
CA SER A 317 -7.36 -10.49 3.40
C SER A 317 -6.54 -11.72 3.77
N TRP A 318 -5.22 -11.71 3.53
CA TRP A 318 -4.32 -12.77 3.98
C TRP A 318 -4.01 -12.69 5.48
N TYR A 319 -4.10 -11.50 6.09
CA TYR A 319 -3.82 -11.32 7.52
C TYR A 319 -4.86 -12.03 8.41
N SER A 320 -4.38 -12.62 9.50
CA SER A 320 -5.18 -13.21 10.56
C SER A 320 -4.57 -12.90 11.92
N ASP A 321 -5.42 -12.63 12.93
CA ASP A 321 -4.98 -12.39 14.32
C ASP A 321 -4.25 -13.59 14.93
N GLU A 322 -4.35 -14.78 14.34
CA GLU A 322 -3.57 -15.96 14.75
C GLU A 322 -2.06 -15.81 14.54
N LEU A 323 -1.63 -14.84 13.73
CA LEU A 323 -0.22 -14.47 13.56
C LEU A 323 0.34 -13.76 14.80
N ILE A 324 -0.51 -13.13 15.61
CA ILE A 324 -0.07 -12.34 16.75
C ILE A 324 0.71 -13.23 17.75
N GLY A 325 1.95 -12.84 18.02
CA GLY A 325 2.87 -13.57 18.88
C GLY A 325 3.56 -14.76 18.22
N LYS A 326 3.44 -14.94 16.89
CA LYS A 326 4.12 -15.98 16.11
C LYS A 326 5.11 -15.38 15.12
N PRO A 327 6.12 -16.15 14.67
CA PRO A 327 6.99 -15.72 13.57
C PRO A 327 6.22 -15.76 12.26
N LEU A 328 6.29 -14.65 11.51
CA LEU A 328 6.01 -14.60 10.09
C LEU A 328 7.27 -15.05 9.34
N ARG A 329 7.14 -16.06 8.49
CA ARG A 329 8.23 -16.52 7.61
C ARG A 329 7.89 -16.25 6.15
N VAL A 330 8.81 -15.61 5.45
CA VAL A 330 8.67 -15.30 4.03
C VAL A 330 9.93 -15.71 3.29
N SER A 331 9.77 -16.47 2.21
CA SER A 331 10.85 -16.79 1.28
C SER A 331 10.33 -16.76 -0.15
N TYR A 332 11.21 -16.85 -1.13
CA TYR A 332 10.82 -16.94 -2.53
C TYR A 332 11.75 -17.88 -3.30
N GLN A 333 11.22 -18.42 -4.41
CA GLN A 333 11.97 -19.13 -5.42
C GLN A 333 11.85 -18.41 -6.77
N VAL A 334 12.92 -18.46 -7.55
CA VAL A 334 12.91 -18.06 -8.95
C VAL A 334 13.29 -19.28 -9.77
N ALA A 335 12.52 -19.59 -10.81
CA ALA A 335 12.85 -20.69 -11.71
C ALA A 335 12.60 -20.37 -13.19
N ARG A 336 13.38 -21.02 -14.03
CA ARG A 336 13.19 -21.20 -15.47
C ARG A 336 13.65 -22.60 -15.86
N LEU A 337 13.44 -22.99 -17.12
CA LEU A 337 13.89 -24.32 -17.56
C LEU A 337 15.40 -24.49 -17.31
N GLY A 338 15.74 -25.49 -16.50
CA GLY A 338 17.14 -25.80 -16.19
C GLY A 338 17.79 -24.94 -15.11
N ALA A 339 17.04 -24.06 -14.42
CA ALA A 339 17.56 -23.30 -13.29
C ALA A 339 16.48 -23.00 -12.24
N ALA A 340 16.79 -23.16 -10.95
CA ALA A 340 15.89 -22.76 -9.86
C ALA A 340 16.68 -22.34 -8.61
N TRP A 341 16.39 -21.18 -8.04
CA TRP A 341 17.09 -20.67 -6.85
C TRP A 341 16.11 -20.26 -5.76
N HIS A 342 16.39 -20.71 -4.54
CA HIS A 342 15.69 -20.30 -3.33
C HIS A 342 16.40 -19.15 -2.63
N SER A 343 15.62 -18.27 -2.03
CA SER A 343 16.06 -17.24 -1.08
C SER A 343 16.39 -17.75 0.32
N GLN A 344 17.07 -16.92 1.10
CA GLN A 344 17.03 -17.01 2.56
C GLN A 344 15.61 -16.70 3.06
N VAL A 345 15.29 -17.18 4.27
CA VAL A 345 13.98 -16.93 4.90
C VAL A 345 14.06 -15.62 5.69
N LEU A 346 13.14 -14.69 5.41
CA LEU A 346 12.82 -13.59 6.31
C LEU A 346 11.96 -14.15 7.45
N GLU A 347 12.48 -14.16 8.67
CA GLU A 347 11.73 -14.52 9.87
C GLU A 347 11.59 -13.27 10.76
N VAL A 348 10.34 -12.86 11.03
CA VAL A 348 10.03 -11.68 11.88
C VAL A 348 8.87 -12.01 12.81
N MET A 349 9.01 -11.73 14.10
CA MET A 349 7.92 -11.92 15.05
C MET A 349 6.83 -10.88 14.85
N VAL A 350 5.57 -11.30 14.71
CA VAL A 350 4.43 -10.36 14.76
C VAL A 350 4.13 -10.11 16.23
N ARG A 351 4.38 -8.89 16.71
CA ARG A 351 4.18 -8.57 18.14
C ARG A 351 2.70 -8.47 18.50
N ARG A 352 2.42 -8.51 19.80
CA ARG A 352 1.09 -8.16 20.31
C ARG A 352 0.84 -6.65 20.12
N PRO A 353 -0.40 -6.23 19.82
CA PRO A 353 -0.76 -4.82 19.84
C PRO A 353 -0.38 -4.17 21.17
N LEU A 354 0.07 -2.92 21.12
CA LEU A 354 0.44 -2.19 22.34
C LEU A 354 -0.76 -2.06 23.28
N TYR A 355 -0.55 -2.34 24.56
CA TYR A 355 -1.58 -2.07 25.57
C TYR A 355 -1.62 -0.59 25.91
N LEU A 356 -2.57 0.12 25.30
CA LEU A 356 -2.81 1.57 25.49
C LEU A 356 -4.20 1.82 26.12
N PRO A 357 -4.35 1.63 27.44
CA PRO A 357 -5.61 1.87 28.15
C PRO A 357 -6.02 3.33 28.11
N TRP A 358 -7.29 3.63 28.35
CA TRP A 358 -7.81 5.00 28.42
C TRP A 358 -7.14 5.83 29.52
N PRO A 359 -7.03 7.16 29.34
CA PRO A 359 -6.39 8.02 30.33
C PRO A 359 -7.18 8.09 31.65
N LEU A 360 -6.47 8.43 32.72
CA LEU A 360 -7.05 8.69 34.05
C LEU A 360 -7.25 10.18 34.24
N ILE A 361 -8.38 10.59 34.82
CA ILE A 361 -8.68 12.01 35.06
C ILE A 361 -8.87 12.19 36.58
N ASP A 362 -8.03 13.02 37.20
CA ASP A 362 -7.84 13.08 38.68
C ASP A 362 -9.14 13.38 39.46
N THR A 363 -10.17 13.97 38.83
CA THR A 363 -11.37 14.50 39.50
C THR A 363 -12.70 13.91 39.02
N VAL A 364 -12.67 12.79 38.29
CA VAL A 364 -13.90 12.16 37.78
C VAL A 364 -14.74 11.56 38.91
N ILE A 365 -16.05 11.76 38.81
CA ILE A 365 -17.08 11.19 39.68
C ILE A 365 -17.90 10.21 38.81
N PRO A 366 -17.97 8.91 39.16
CA PRO A 366 -18.84 7.98 38.47
C PRO A 366 -20.31 8.24 38.83
N GLU A 367 -21.18 8.21 37.83
CA GLU A 367 -22.64 8.25 37.99
C GLU A 367 -23.23 6.82 37.96
N SER A 368 -24.45 6.66 38.46
CA SER A 368 -25.14 5.36 38.39
C SER A 368 -25.40 4.97 36.95
N GLY A 369 -24.83 3.83 36.52
CA GLY A 369 -24.95 3.32 35.17
C GLY A 369 -23.77 3.63 34.25
N ASP A 370 -22.74 4.33 34.75
CA ASP A 370 -21.50 4.53 34.00
C ASP A 370 -20.71 3.21 33.85
N GLU A 371 -20.14 3.02 32.66
CA GLU A 371 -19.12 2.01 32.40
C GLU A 371 -17.76 2.39 33.02
N ALA A 372 -16.79 1.46 32.99
CA ALA A 372 -15.48 1.66 33.62
C ALA A 372 -14.66 2.82 33.02
N ASN A 373 -14.91 3.16 31.75
CA ASN A 373 -14.28 4.28 31.04
C ASN A 373 -15.21 5.51 30.95
N GLN A 374 -16.23 5.59 31.80
CA GLN A 374 -17.15 6.72 31.86
C GLN A 374 -17.09 7.44 33.19
N GLY A 375 -17.37 8.74 33.15
CA GLY A 375 -17.64 9.50 34.36
C GLY A 375 -17.83 10.99 34.11
N THR A 376 -18.11 11.71 35.19
CA THR A 376 -18.46 13.13 35.17
C THR A 376 -17.46 13.97 35.92
N VAL A 377 -17.10 15.14 35.38
CA VAL A 377 -16.45 16.22 36.13
C VAL A 377 -17.41 17.39 36.30
N THR A 378 -17.33 18.04 37.46
CA THR A 378 -18.08 19.27 37.72
C THR A 378 -17.29 20.49 37.28
N PRO A 379 -17.92 21.58 36.82
CA PRO A 379 -17.21 22.78 36.42
C PRO A 379 -16.38 23.41 37.55
N GLU A 380 -16.72 23.16 38.82
CA GLU A 380 -15.91 23.59 39.95
C GLU A 380 -14.55 22.88 40.00
N GLN A 381 -14.52 21.57 39.71
CA GLN A 381 -13.29 20.77 39.73
C GLN A 381 -12.34 21.14 38.60
N VAL A 382 -12.88 21.49 37.43
CA VAL A 382 -12.11 21.81 36.22
C VAL A 382 -12.05 23.31 35.92
N ARG A 383 -12.33 24.16 36.91
CA ARG A 383 -12.32 25.63 36.74
C ARG A 383 -10.99 26.15 36.18
N TRP A 384 -9.88 25.52 36.56
CA TRP A 384 -8.53 25.90 36.17
C TRP A 384 -7.95 24.97 35.09
N GLY A 385 -8.80 24.18 34.44
CA GLY A 385 -8.38 23.11 33.54
C GLY A 385 -8.54 21.73 34.17
N ALA A 386 -8.22 20.70 33.38
CA ALA A 386 -8.28 19.31 33.81
C ALA A 386 -6.88 18.69 33.87
N ARG A 387 -6.69 17.75 34.79
CA ARG A 387 -5.46 16.98 34.96
C ARG A 387 -5.71 15.57 34.45
N VAL A 388 -5.01 15.18 33.38
CA VAL A 388 -5.21 13.92 32.68
C VAL A 388 -3.90 13.15 32.66
N ARG A 389 -3.94 11.87 33.02
CA ARG A 389 -2.76 11.02 33.20
C ARG A 389 -2.78 9.83 32.26
N VAL A 390 -1.63 9.53 31.66
CA VAL A 390 -1.40 8.26 30.97
C VAL A 390 -1.23 7.16 32.04
N PRO A 391 -2.02 6.07 32.00
CA PRO A 391 -1.96 5.02 33.02
C PRO A 391 -0.59 4.36 33.08
N LEU A 392 -0.08 4.01 34.27
CA LEU A 392 1.26 3.41 34.43
C LEU A 392 1.45 2.14 33.58
N ALA A 393 0.38 1.35 33.42
CA ALA A 393 0.37 0.12 32.63
C ALA A 393 0.45 0.35 31.11
N ALA A 394 0.31 1.59 30.62
CA ALA A 394 0.42 1.87 29.19
C ALA A 394 1.85 1.61 28.68
N GLU A 395 1.94 0.88 27.56
CA GLU A 395 3.18 0.55 26.87
C GLU A 395 3.62 1.71 25.98
N THR A 396 4.37 2.65 26.54
CA THR A 396 4.76 3.89 25.85
C THR A 396 6.03 3.77 25.01
N ASN A 397 6.88 2.77 25.27
CA ASN A 397 8.12 2.50 24.52
C ASN A 397 8.95 3.76 24.19
N ASP A 398 9.06 4.67 25.17
CA ASP A 398 9.76 5.97 25.06
C ASP A 398 9.33 6.89 23.90
N GLY A 399 8.14 6.66 23.31
CA GLY A 399 7.58 7.53 22.28
C GLY A 399 6.96 8.82 22.80
N ASP A 400 6.74 9.76 21.89
CA ASP A 400 6.07 11.03 22.20
C ASP A 400 4.58 10.81 22.41
N ILE A 401 4.03 11.38 23.48
CA ILE A 401 2.60 11.23 23.81
C ILE A 401 1.89 12.57 23.63
N TRP A 402 0.82 12.56 22.84
CA TRP A 402 -0.05 13.72 22.66
C TRP A 402 -1.40 13.42 23.29
N MET A 403 -1.79 14.21 24.29
CA MET A 403 -3.08 14.08 24.95
C MET A 403 -4.17 14.82 24.17
N HIS A 404 -5.27 14.14 23.87
CA HIS A 404 -6.40 14.66 23.12
C HIS A 404 -7.58 14.89 24.07
N TRP A 405 -8.04 16.14 24.11
CA TRP A 405 -9.33 16.52 24.66
C TRP A 405 -10.25 16.85 23.49
N ASP A 406 -11.02 15.86 23.04
CA ASP A 406 -11.78 15.92 21.80
C ASP A 406 -13.22 16.38 22.06
N GLY A 407 -13.35 17.66 22.43
CA GLY A 407 -14.61 18.28 22.76
C GLY A 407 -15.32 18.96 21.58
N HIS A 408 -16.28 19.82 21.91
CA HIS A 408 -17.20 20.47 20.97
C HIS A 408 -16.69 21.84 20.50
N ALA A 409 -16.99 22.19 19.25
CA ALA A 409 -16.51 23.40 18.58
C ALA A 409 -14.97 23.53 18.60
N SER A 410 -14.44 24.63 18.04
CA SER A 410 -12.98 24.82 18.01
C SER A 410 -12.42 25.17 19.39
N THR A 411 -13.22 25.83 20.24
CA THR A 411 -12.84 26.23 21.59
C THR A 411 -12.90 25.11 22.61
N GLY A 412 -13.66 24.03 22.37
CA GLY A 412 -13.76 22.90 23.29
C GLY A 412 -12.80 21.75 23.01
N LYS A 413 -11.96 21.86 21.97
CA LYS A 413 -11.01 20.83 21.55
C LYS A 413 -9.58 21.30 21.70
N VAL A 414 -8.70 20.44 22.21
CA VAL A 414 -7.26 20.74 22.32
C VAL A 414 -6.41 19.48 22.30
N ILE A 415 -5.22 19.59 21.71
CA ILE A 415 -4.17 18.57 21.75
C ILE A 415 -3.00 19.12 22.57
N VAL A 416 -2.70 18.50 23.70
CA VAL A 416 -1.60 18.87 24.59
C VAL A 416 -0.42 17.94 24.32
N LYS A 417 0.65 18.50 23.73
CA LYS A 417 1.84 17.73 23.30
C LYS A 417 2.95 17.68 24.35
N GLN A 418 2.86 18.49 25.39
CA GLN A 418 3.86 18.59 26.44
C GLN A 418 3.25 18.10 27.75
N ALA A 419 3.89 17.11 28.35
CA ALA A 419 3.58 16.66 29.70
C ALA A 419 4.08 17.66 30.75
N ASP A 420 3.66 17.45 31.99
CA ASP A 420 4.19 18.17 33.15
C ASP A 420 5.70 17.91 33.28
N PRO A 421 6.54 18.96 33.44
CA PRO A 421 7.99 18.79 33.59
C PRO A 421 8.41 17.91 34.78
N ALA A 422 7.58 17.81 35.82
CA ALA A 422 7.83 16.98 36.99
C ALA A 422 7.20 15.58 36.89
N ASP A 423 6.28 15.36 35.94
CA ASP A 423 5.58 14.10 35.75
C ASP A 423 5.26 13.87 34.26
N PRO A 424 6.06 13.08 33.54
CA PRO A 424 5.92 12.91 32.09
C PRO A 424 4.65 12.16 31.67
N ARG A 425 3.85 11.64 32.61
CA ARG A 425 2.55 11.03 32.32
C ARG A 425 1.38 11.95 32.59
N LEU A 426 1.59 13.13 33.18
CA LEU A 426 0.55 14.09 33.50
C LEU A 426 0.47 15.17 32.42
N PHE A 427 -0.74 15.45 31.94
CA PHE A 427 -1.05 16.48 30.97
C PHE A 427 -2.08 17.44 31.55
N HIS A 428 -1.84 18.74 31.36
CA HIS A 428 -2.73 19.81 31.82
C HIS A 428 -3.57 20.32 30.65
N ILE A 429 -4.86 20.01 30.70
CA ILE A 429 -5.83 20.54 29.75
C ILE A 429 -6.14 21.98 30.15
N PRO A 430 -5.97 22.97 29.26
CA PRO A 430 -6.20 24.37 29.57
C PRO A 430 -7.66 24.65 29.94
N ALA A 431 -7.87 25.56 30.90
CA ALA A 431 -9.20 25.99 31.33
C ALA A 431 -10.08 26.50 30.18
N ALA A 432 -9.48 27.09 29.14
CA ALA A 432 -10.18 27.59 27.96
C ALA A 432 -10.90 26.49 27.15
N ALA A 433 -10.45 25.23 27.24
CA ALA A 433 -11.04 24.09 26.53
C ALA A 433 -12.26 23.47 27.23
N ILE A 434 -12.57 23.90 28.46
CA ILE A 434 -13.64 23.33 29.28
C ILE A 434 -15.04 23.88 28.90
N PRO A 435 -15.27 25.19 28.71
CA PRO A 435 -16.62 25.77 28.76
C PRO A 435 -17.53 25.36 27.60
N ALA A 436 -16.98 25.13 26.41
CA ALA A 436 -17.71 24.65 25.24
C ALA A 436 -18.35 23.26 25.45
N ASN A 437 -17.83 22.50 26.42
CA ASN A 437 -18.24 21.14 26.74
C ASN A 437 -19.26 21.07 27.89
N LEU A 438 -19.62 22.19 28.52
CA LEU A 438 -20.56 22.22 29.64
C LEU A 438 -21.91 21.57 29.26
N GLY A 439 -22.33 20.58 30.06
CA GLY A 439 -23.56 19.82 29.83
C GLY A 439 -23.46 18.77 28.72
N LYS A 440 -22.26 18.55 28.15
CA LYS A 440 -22.02 17.63 27.04
C LYS A 440 -21.03 16.52 27.43
N ARG A 441 -20.99 15.45 26.62
CA ARG A 441 -19.97 14.39 26.67
C ARG A 441 -18.91 14.62 25.61
N LEU A 442 -17.67 14.19 25.89
CA LEU A 442 -16.53 14.23 24.97
C LEU A 442 -15.60 13.03 25.22
N ASN A 443 -14.76 12.73 24.25
CA ASN A 443 -13.74 11.71 24.39
C ASN A 443 -12.40 12.32 24.82
N VAL A 444 -11.74 11.68 25.79
CA VAL A 444 -10.39 11.99 26.21
C VAL A 444 -9.52 10.76 25.97
N TYR A 445 -8.47 10.90 25.18
CA TYR A 445 -7.55 9.80 24.82
C TYR A 445 -6.15 10.36 24.57
N TYR A 446 -5.15 9.51 24.41
CA TYR A 446 -3.80 9.94 24.01
C TYR A 446 -3.35 9.18 22.77
N SER A 447 -2.50 9.81 21.96
CA SER A 447 -1.78 9.13 20.89
C SER A 447 -0.30 9.04 21.18
N LEU A 448 0.27 7.88 20.88
CA LEU A 448 1.68 7.55 20.99
C LEU A 448 2.32 7.63 19.60
N HIS A 449 3.38 8.43 19.48
CA HIS A 449 4.13 8.65 18.25
C HIS A 449 5.51 8.00 18.41
N LEU A 450 5.72 6.91 17.68
CA LEU A 450 7.01 6.23 17.57
C LEU A 450 7.69 6.64 16.25
N PRO A 451 9.03 6.65 16.18
CA PRO A 451 9.74 6.93 14.94
C PRO A 451 9.31 6.02 13.80
N ASP A 452 9.18 6.57 12.59
CA ASP A 452 8.89 5.85 11.34
C ASP A 452 7.62 4.98 11.36
N GLN A 453 6.69 5.25 12.28
CA GLN A 453 5.44 4.51 12.44
C GLN A 453 4.23 5.44 12.49
N ALA A 454 3.09 4.92 12.03
CA ALA A 454 1.81 5.61 12.23
C ALA A 454 1.47 5.69 13.73
N PRO A 455 0.91 6.81 14.22
CA PRO A 455 0.55 6.97 15.62
C PRO A 455 -0.37 5.85 16.12
N TYR A 456 -0.21 5.48 17.39
CA TYR A 456 -1.11 4.55 18.08
C TYR A 456 -2.07 5.37 18.94
N GLU A 457 -3.36 5.10 18.86
CA GLU A 457 -4.36 5.74 19.72
C GLU A 457 -4.70 4.83 20.90
N SER A 458 -4.81 5.42 22.09
CA SER A 458 -5.34 4.72 23.25
C SER A 458 -6.84 4.49 23.09
N SER A 459 -7.40 3.58 23.91
CA SER A 459 -8.83 3.62 24.17
C SER A 459 -9.25 4.99 24.72
N ALA A 460 -10.49 5.41 24.47
CA ALA A 460 -11.00 6.68 24.95
C ALA A 460 -11.71 6.57 26.30
N PHE A 461 -11.53 7.59 27.14
CA PHE A 461 -12.38 7.86 28.29
C PHE A 461 -13.53 8.76 27.86
N ASP A 462 -14.77 8.28 28.02
CA ASP A 462 -15.98 9.02 27.70
C ASP A 462 -16.34 9.90 28.91
N LEU A 463 -16.00 11.19 28.81
CA LEU A 463 -16.11 12.18 29.88
C LEU A 463 -17.36 13.04 29.70
N LYS A 464 -18.17 13.17 30.73
CA LYS A 464 -19.22 14.18 30.82
C LYS A 464 -18.72 15.39 31.60
N VAL A 465 -18.86 16.59 31.05
CA VAL A 465 -18.68 17.83 31.82
C VAL A 465 -20.06 18.27 32.29
N ALA A 466 -20.31 18.22 33.60
CA ALA A 466 -21.61 18.59 34.14
C ALA A 466 -21.99 20.02 33.77
N ASP A 467 -23.29 20.27 33.64
CA ASP A 467 -23.76 21.60 33.29
C ASP A 467 -23.53 22.60 34.44
N TYR A 468 -23.24 23.85 34.09
CA TYR A 468 -23.13 24.95 35.05
C TYR A 468 -24.49 25.64 35.25
N ALA A 469 -25.11 25.48 36.42
CA ALA A 469 -26.46 26.01 36.66
C ALA A 469 -26.53 27.54 36.49
N THR A 470 -27.53 28.04 35.74
CA THR A 470 -27.73 29.48 35.45
C THR A 470 -27.66 30.37 36.69
N ARG A 471 -28.24 29.95 37.82
CA ARG A 471 -28.24 30.71 39.07
C ARG A 471 -26.85 31.01 39.66
N ARG A 472 -25.79 30.37 39.14
CA ARG A 472 -24.40 30.57 39.58
C ARG A 472 -23.67 31.64 38.76
N PHE A 473 -24.24 32.12 37.66
CA PHE A 473 -23.71 33.27 36.93
C PHE A 473 -24.10 34.59 37.61
N PRO A 474 -23.29 35.65 37.47
CA PRO A 474 -23.63 36.97 37.98
C PRO A 474 -24.89 37.51 37.30
N VAL A 475 -25.67 38.30 38.05
CA VAL A 475 -26.79 39.07 37.50
C VAL A 475 -26.23 40.41 37.03
N ILE A 476 -26.57 40.84 35.81
CA ILE A 476 -26.23 42.18 35.34
C ILE A 476 -26.82 43.24 36.29
N GLN A 477 -26.05 44.26 36.63
CA GLN A 477 -26.46 45.33 37.53
C GLN A 477 -26.69 46.62 36.75
N GLY A 478 -27.70 47.40 37.13
CA GLY A 478 -27.81 48.80 36.69
C GLY A 478 -26.93 49.70 37.53
N HIS A 479 -26.56 50.86 37.01
CA HIS A 479 -25.78 51.84 37.76
C HIS A 479 -26.53 52.29 39.03
N ARG A 480 -25.79 52.38 40.15
CA ARG A 480 -26.37 52.56 41.51
C ARG A 480 -27.20 53.84 41.69
N ASP A 481 -26.92 54.86 40.88
CA ASP A 481 -27.61 56.16 40.95
C ASP A 481 -28.83 56.20 40.00
N GLU A 482 -28.98 55.21 39.11
CA GLU A 482 -30.05 55.11 38.11
C GLU A 482 -31.10 54.08 38.50
N LEU A 483 -30.66 52.97 39.13
CA LEU A 483 -31.49 51.85 39.55
C LEU A 483 -31.46 51.71 41.08
N ILE A 484 -32.52 52.21 41.73
CA ILE A 484 -32.65 52.23 43.19
C ILE A 484 -33.88 51.41 43.59
N ASP A 485 -33.74 50.52 44.57
CA ASP A 485 -34.82 49.65 45.09
C ASP A 485 -35.59 48.90 43.98
N GLY A 486 -34.88 48.40 42.97
CA GLY A 486 -35.46 47.67 41.85
C GLY A 486 -36.24 48.54 40.86
N LYS A 487 -36.01 49.85 40.84
CA LYS A 487 -36.68 50.79 39.93
C LYS A 487 -35.66 51.59 39.14
N LEU A 488 -35.84 51.62 37.82
CA LEU A 488 -35.05 52.44 36.90
C LEU A 488 -35.81 53.73 36.61
N SER A 489 -35.28 54.89 36.97
CA SER A 489 -35.98 56.18 36.84
C SER A 489 -35.57 56.98 35.60
N LEU A 490 -36.58 57.34 34.81
CA LEU A 490 -36.59 58.39 33.78
C LEU A 490 -35.74 59.62 34.17
N SER A 491 -36.17 60.21 35.28
CA SER A 491 -35.63 61.46 35.79
C SER A 491 -34.19 61.35 36.30
N ALA A 492 -33.80 60.18 36.84
CA ALA A 492 -32.44 59.94 37.34
C ALA A 492 -31.40 59.93 36.22
N LEU A 493 -31.78 59.51 35.01
CA LEU A 493 -30.89 59.49 33.84
C LEU A 493 -30.57 60.91 33.30
N GLN A 494 -31.36 61.93 33.66
CA GLN A 494 -31.18 63.32 33.19
C GLN A 494 -31.08 63.49 31.66
N GLY A 495 -31.64 62.54 30.89
CA GLY A 495 -31.59 62.54 29.43
C GLY A 495 -30.53 61.60 28.83
N ASP A 496 -29.63 61.06 29.63
CA ASP A 496 -28.57 60.13 29.24
C ASP A 496 -29.07 58.68 29.11
N ASP A 497 -28.25 57.81 28.53
CA ASP A 497 -28.51 56.38 28.41
C ASP A 497 -28.40 55.66 29.77
N ALA A 498 -29.12 54.55 29.95
CA ALA A 498 -29.03 53.78 31.18
C ALA A 498 -27.83 52.83 31.14
N HIS A 499 -27.02 52.84 32.18
CA HIS A 499 -25.76 52.11 32.24
C HIS A 499 -25.91 50.80 33.01
N PHE A 500 -25.42 49.73 32.40
CA PHE A 500 -25.39 48.39 32.98
C PHE A 500 -23.96 47.85 33.03
N SER A 501 -23.66 47.11 34.09
CA SER A 501 -22.38 46.41 34.27
C SER A 501 -22.61 44.95 34.62
N LEU A 502 -21.87 44.06 33.95
CA LEU A 502 -21.83 42.63 34.24
C LEU A 502 -20.44 42.28 34.78
N ASP A 503 -20.36 41.86 36.03
CA ASP A 503 -19.11 41.38 36.63
C ASP A 503 -18.58 40.11 35.96
N VAL A 504 -17.29 39.83 36.15
CA VAL A 504 -16.64 38.59 35.72
C VAL A 504 -17.45 37.35 36.10
N TRP A 505 -17.57 36.43 35.16
CA TRP A 505 -18.25 35.15 35.36
C TRP A 505 -17.28 33.97 35.33
N PRO A 506 -17.68 32.81 35.88
CA PRO A 506 -16.92 31.58 35.75
C PRO A 506 -16.59 31.27 34.30
N PHE A 507 -15.30 31.04 34.03
CA PHE A 507 -14.74 30.82 32.70
C PHE A 507 -14.78 32.01 31.74
N MET A 508 -14.99 33.25 32.19
CA MET A 508 -14.82 34.42 31.33
C MET A 508 -13.45 34.39 30.65
N ALA A 509 -13.42 34.62 29.34
CA ALA A 509 -12.20 34.68 28.55
C ALA A 509 -12.39 35.59 27.33
N PRO A 510 -11.32 36.23 26.81
CA PRO A 510 -11.37 36.95 25.55
C PRO A 510 -11.90 36.09 24.41
N GLY A 511 -12.65 36.69 23.48
CA GLY A 511 -13.24 36.02 22.32
C GLY A 511 -14.65 35.43 22.56
N GLN A 512 -15.08 35.22 23.80
CA GLN A 512 -16.41 34.71 24.11
C GLN A 512 -17.50 35.65 23.60
N ARG A 513 -18.49 35.14 22.87
CA ARG A 513 -19.53 35.98 22.27
C ARG A 513 -20.62 36.26 23.29
N LEU A 514 -20.81 37.53 23.64
CA LEU A 514 -21.78 37.96 24.63
C LEU A 514 -22.94 38.70 23.97
N ILE A 515 -24.17 38.33 24.34
CA ILE A 515 -25.41 39.01 23.98
C ILE A 515 -26.00 39.64 25.23
N ILE A 516 -26.31 40.93 25.17
CA ILE A 516 -27.03 41.65 26.23
C ILE A 516 -28.24 42.32 25.57
N ARG A 517 -29.43 42.02 26.07
CA ARG A 517 -30.70 42.52 25.53
C ARG A 517 -31.63 43.01 26.63
N ALA A 518 -32.36 44.09 26.35
CA ALA A 518 -33.43 44.60 27.17
C ALA A 518 -34.78 44.37 26.46
N ALA A 519 -35.82 44.01 27.21
CA ALA A 519 -37.17 43.85 26.71
C ALA A 519 -38.18 44.49 27.68
N GLY A 520 -39.15 45.22 27.15
CA GLY A 520 -40.20 45.87 27.93
C GLY A 520 -41.50 45.98 27.15
N VAL A 521 -42.54 46.56 27.77
CA VAL A 521 -43.85 46.76 27.13
C VAL A 521 -43.87 48.10 26.42
N ALA A 522 -44.24 48.12 25.14
CA ALA A 522 -44.36 49.35 24.35
C ALA A 522 -45.50 50.25 24.84
N LYS A 523 -45.24 51.54 24.99
CA LYS A 523 -46.22 52.58 25.33
C LYS A 523 -47.34 52.69 24.30
N VAL A 524 -47.02 52.39 23.04
CA VAL A 524 -47.96 52.41 21.92
C VAL A 524 -48.23 50.97 21.47
N GLY A 525 -49.49 50.57 21.47
CA GLY A 525 -49.92 49.23 21.02
C GLY A 525 -49.76 48.11 22.05
N GLY A 526 -49.04 48.31 23.17
CA GLY A 526 -48.97 47.39 24.30
C GLY A 526 -48.22 46.06 24.05
N GLY A 527 -47.56 45.92 22.91
CA GLY A 527 -46.73 44.74 22.58
C GLY A 527 -45.36 44.76 23.27
N GLU A 528 -44.64 43.64 23.23
CA GLU A 528 -43.24 43.58 23.68
C GLU A 528 -42.33 44.34 22.69
N LEU A 529 -41.37 45.10 23.24
CA LEU A 529 -40.35 45.80 22.49
C LEU A 529 -38.98 45.44 23.06
N ASP A 530 -38.05 45.03 22.20
CA ASP A 530 -36.70 44.62 22.56
C ASP A 530 -35.62 45.56 21.99
N HIS A 531 -34.49 45.58 22.67
CA HIS A 531 -33.28 46.27 22.23
C HIS A 531 -32.05 45.45 22.58
N VAL A 532 -31.15 45.28 21.61
CA VAL A 532 -29.89 44.57 21.79
C VAL A 532 -28.80 45.60 22.09
N MET A 533 -28.38 45.66 23.35
CA MET A 533 -27.29 46.54 23.79
C MET A 533 -25.93 46.00 23.36
N ARG A 534 -25.79 44.67 23.31
CA ARG A 534 -24.60 43.98 22.79
C ARG A 534 -25.03 42.79 21.95
N ASN A 535 -24.59 42.74 20.69
CA ASN A 535 -24.99 41.70 19.73
C ASN A 535 -23.85 40.73 19.42
N ALA A 536 -23.73 39.67 20.23
CA ALA A 536 -22.75 38.59 20.06
C ALA A 536 -21.30 39.08 19.89
N GLN A 537 -20.99 40.26 20.44
CA GLN A 537 -19.66 40.83 20.35
C GLN A 537 -18.72 40.05 21.26
N PRO A 538 -17.52 39.69 20.78
CA PRO A 538 -16.54 38.97 21.57
C PRO A 538 -16.10 39.81 22.78
N VAL A 539 -15.92 39.18 23.93
CA VAL A 539 -15.27 39.79 25.09
C VAL A 539 -13.85 40.21 24.68
N SER A 540 -13.50 41.46 24.93
CA SER A 540 -12.19 42.01 24.66
C SER A 540 -11.19 41.68 25.78
N ASP A 541 -9.90 41.82 25.49
CA ASP A 541 -8.85 41.72 26.51
C ASP A 541 -9.03 42.79 27.60
N GLU A 542 -9.44 44.00 27.23
CA GLU A 542 -9.67 45.09 28.18
C GLU A 542 -10.79 44.77 29.17
N GLU A 543 -11.95 44.31 28.68
CA GLU A 543 -13.07 43.85 29.53
C GLU A 543 -12.64 42.69 30.45
N TYR A 544 -11.83 41.76 29.93
CA TYR A 544 -11.31 40.65 30.72
C TYR A 544 -10.40 41.11 31.86
N TYR A 545 -9.43 42.00 31.60
CA TYR A 545 -8.50 42.50 32.62
C TYR A 545 -9.16 43.48 33.61
N GLN A 546 -10.18 44.23 33.18
CA GLN A 546 -10.98 45.10 34.05
C GLN A 546 -11.99 44.32 34.90
N GLY A 547 -12.26 43.06 34.56
CA GLY A 547 -13.12 42.16 35.32
C GLY A 547 -14.61 42.45 35.22
N HIS A 548 -15.05 43.22 34.22
CA HIS A 548 -16.46 43.49 33.95
C HIS A 548 -16.71 43.89 32.49
N VAL A 549 -17.95 43.76 32.04
CA VAL A 549 -18.44 44.24 30.74
C VAL A 549 -19.51 45.29 30.97
N THR A 550 -19.43 46.43 30.27
CA THR A 550 -20.44 47.48 30.31
C THR A 550 -21.37 47.42 29.09
N ALA A 551 -22.60 47.89 29.27
CA ALA A 551 -23.58 48.02 28.21
C ALA A 551 -24.51 49.20 28.49
N GLU A 552 -24.89 49.91 27.43
CA GLU A 552 -25.75 51.09 27.51
C GLU A 552 -27.10 50.78 26.85
N LEU A 553 -28.18 51.18 27.52
CA LEU A 553 -29.54 51.09 27.00
C LEU A 553 -30.03 52.49 26.61
N PRO A 554 -30.29 52.74 25.32
CA PRO A 554 -30.60 54.07 24.86
C PRO A 554 -31.85 54.67 25.54
N ASN A 555 -31.75 55.91 26.02
CA ASN A 555 -32.88 56.64 26.60
C ASN A 555 -34.06 56.74 25.61
N VAL A 556 -33.74 56.91 24.32
CA VAL A 556 -34.72 56.93 23.23
C VAL A 556 -35.52 55.63 23.12
N PHE A 557 -34.94 54.49 23.51
CA PHE A 557 -35.66 53.22 23.62
C PHE A 557 -36.54 53.20 24.86
N LEU A 558 -35.99 53.59 26.02
CA LEU A 558 -36.73 53.61 27.28
C LEU A 558 -37.98 54.51 27.24
N GLN A 559 -37.92 55.67 26.57
CA GLN A 559 -39.06 56.57 26.39
C GLN A 559 -40.23 55.98 25.58
N ARG A 560 -39.97 54.91 24.82
CA ARG A 560 -41.00 54.19 24.05
C ARG A 560 -41.70 53.12 24.87
N LEU A 561 -41.24 52.83 26.08
CA LEU A 561 -41.81 51.82 26.96
C LEU A 561 -42.90 52.42 27.88
N GLU A 562 -43.82 51.57 28.31
CA GLU A 562 -44.87 51.92 29.27
C GLU A 562 -44.27 52.01 30.69
N LEU A 563 -44.56 53.10 31.40
CA LEU A 563 -44.14 53.30 32.78
C LEU A 563 -44.87 52.34 33.74
N ASN A 564 -44.25 52.06 34.88
CA ASN A 564 -44.68 51.12 35.91
C ASN A 564 -44.75 49.65 35.44
N ARG A 565 -44.14 49.32 34.30
CA ARG A 565 -43.96 47.94 33.81
C ARG A 565 -42.54 47.44 34.08
N VAL A 566 -42.39 46.12 34.04
CA VAL A 566 -41.09 45.45 34.16
C VAL A 566 -40.29 45.66 32.88
N LEU A 567 -39.04 46.07 33.04
CA LEU A 567 -37.99 46.03 32.02
C LEU A 567 -37.10 44.83 32.33
N ARG A 568 -37.06 43.83 31.45
CA ARG A 568 -36.20 42.66 31.60
C ARG A 568 -34.89 42.88 30.88
N VAL A 569 -33.78 42.82 31.59
CA VAL A 569 -32.42 42.81 31.03
C VAL A 569 -31.86 41.41 31.14
N SER A 570 -31.48 40.80 30.02
CA SER A 570 -30.98 39.43 29.96
C SER A 570 -29.64 39.34 29.26
N VAL A 571 -28.80 38.44 29.75
CA VAL A 571 -27.45 38.18 29.27
C VAL A 571 -27.35 36.73 28.82
N GLN A 572 -26.71 36.50 27.69
CA GLN A 572 -26.34 35.17 27.21
C GLN A 572 -24.91 35.16 26.69
N VAL A 573 -24.16 34.11 26.97
CA VAL A 573 -22.78 33.94 26.49
C VAL A 573 -22.64 32.65 25.70
N SER A 574 -21.90 32.68 24.60
CA SER A 574 -21.48 31.47 23.91
C SER A 574 -20.06 31.09 24.29
N PHE A 575 -19.88 29.80 24.57
CA PHE A 575 -18.60 29.18 24.87
C PHE A 575 -18.07 28.31 23.71
N ASP A 576 -18.91 28.03 22.72
CA ASP A 576 -18.71 27.10 21.61
C ASP A 576 -18.86 27.81 20.25
N ASP A 577 -18.11 28.90 20.06
CA ASP A 577 -18.03 29.66 18.80
C ASP A 577 -19.37 30.22 18.25
N GLY A 578 -20.39 30.30 19.09
CA GLY A 578 -21.73 30.78 18.74
C GLY A 578 -22.72 29.66 18.39
N GLU A 579 -22.35 28.38 18.54
CA GLU A 579 -23.25 27.25 18.31
C GLU A 579 -24.39 27.23 19.34
N SER A 580 -24.09 27.52 20.60
CA SER A 580 -25.08 27.63 21.67
C SER A 580 -24.82 28.84 22.58
N TYR A 581 -25.88 29.29 23.25
CA TYR A 581 -25.84 30.43 24.16
C TYR A 581 -26.39 30.05 25.53
N LYS A 582 -25.59 30.30 26.55
CA LYS A 582 -25.94 30.03 27.93
C LYS A 582 -26.48 31.27 28.61
N SER A 583 -27.70 31.16 29.12
CA SER A 583 -28.39 32.26 29.78
C SER A 583 -27.91 32.46 31.22
N PHE A 584 -27.75 33.73 31.59
CA PHE A 584 -27.51 34.18 32.95
C PHE A 584 -28.84 34.52 33.63
N PRO A 585 -28.87 34.72 34.96
CA PRO A 585 -30.04 35.31 35.60
C PRO A 585 -30.29 36.70 35.02
N HIS A 586 -31.57 37.04 34.85
CA HIS A 586 -31.99 38.32 34.30
C HIS A 586 -32.28 39.31 35.41
N LEU A 587 -32.16 40.60 35.09
CA LEU A 587 -32.50 41.72 35.95
C LEU A 587 -33.88 42.25 35.53
N GLU A 588 -34.78 42.52 36.48
CA GLU A 588 -36.17 42.94 36.20
C GLU A 588 -36.57 44.23 36.94
N PRO A 589 -35.94 45.40 36.70
CA PRO A 589 -36.41 46.64 37.29
C PRO A 589 -37.80 47.01 36.80
N GLN A 590 -38.52 47.74 37.65
CA GLN A 590 -39.70 48.48 37.21
C GLN A 590 -39.25 49.81 36.61
N LEU A 591 -39.69 50.12 35.38
CA LEU A 591 -39.44 51.41 34.76
C LEU A 591 -40.35 52.47 35.37
N ILE A 592 -39.80 53.56 35.90
CA ILE A 592 -40.54 54.68 36.47
C ILE A 592 -40.15 56.01 35.79
N ALA A 593 -40.94 57.05 36.07
CA ALA A 593 -40.74 58.38 35.49
C ALA A 593 -39.42 59.03 35.91
#